data_AF-A0AA43LVD8-F1
#
_entry.id   AF-A0AA43LVD8-F1
#
_cell.length_a   1.000
_cell.length_b   1.000
_cell.length_c   1.000
_cell.angle_alpha   90.00
_cell.angle_beta   90.00
_cell.angle_gamma   90.00
#
_symmetry.space_group_name_H-M   'P 1'
#
loop_
_entity.id
_entity.type
_entity.pdbx_description
1 polymer ?
#
loop_
_entity_poly.entity_id
_entity_poly.type
_entity_poly.pdbx_seq_one_letter_code
_entity_poly.pdbx_strand_id
1 'polypeptide(L)'
;MKHVEELKKKYQVLEERISKFITEHSGVVYVKNSGDIAEGRIFTWAVISSDDKVLQAQLRLDYVTISELARQRLEQIHSRYIADFDRSREIVLSYIRQDSMLLKILSLEAAAEVAKNEMRLQKFLLT
;
A
#
# COMPACT_ATOMS: atom_id res chain seq x y z
N MET A 1 16.49 7.30 -19.18
CA MET A 1 17.09 6.65 -17.98
C MET A 1 17.04 7.53 -16.72
N LYS A 2 17.49 8.80 -16.73
CA LYS A 2 17.46 9.67 -15.53
C LYS A 2 16.10 9.76 -14.83
N HIS A 3 15.01 9.89 -15.59
CA HIS A 3 13.64 9.96 -15.04
C HIS A 3 13.18 8.67 -14.33
N VAL A 4 13.67 7.49 -14.72
CA VAL A 4 13.31 6.22 -14.07
C VAL A 4 14.01 6.11 -12.73
N GLU A 5 15.29 6.49 -12.65
CA GLU A 5 16.03 6.48 -11.39
C GLU A 5 15.48 7.48 -10.37
N GLU A 6 15.04 8.65 -10.82
CA GLU A 6 14.32 9.61 -9.97
C GLU A 6 13.00 9.04 -9.46
N LEU A 7 12.25 8.35 -10.31
CA LEU A 7 11.00 7.70 -9.93
C LEU A 7 11.24 6.58 -8.91
N LYS A 8 12.28 5.76 -9.11
CA LYS A 8 12.68 4.71 -8.16
C LYS A 8 13.09 5.29 -6.80
N LYS A 9 13.78 6.43 -6.77
CA LYS A 9 14.11 7.15 -5.52
C LYS A 9 12.85 7.66 -4.80
N LYS A 10 11.90 8.23 -5.54
CA LYS A 10 10.60 8.67 -4.98
C LYS A 10 9.82 7.51 -4.37
N TYR A 11 9.83 6.34 -5.04
CA TYR A 11 9.26 5.11 -4.50
C TYR A 11 9.89 4.71 -3.18
N GLN A 12 11.22 4.77 -3.07
CA GLN A 12 11.91 4.41 -1.83
C GLN A 12 11.54 5.33 -0.66
N VAL A 13 11.42 6.65 -0.89
CA VAL A 13 10.97 7.59 0.14
C VAL A 13 9.53 7.31 0.56
N LEU A 14 8.64 6.99 -0.39
CA LEU A 14 7.26 6.63 -0.08
C LEU A 14 7.15 5.29 0.65
N GLU A 15 7.98 4.30 0.30
CA GLU A 15 8.05 2.98 0.96
C GLU A 15 8.24 3.15 2.47
N GLU A 16 9.18 4.01 2.88
CA GLU A 16 9.44 4.30 4.29
C GLU A 16 8.27 5.03 4.96
N ARG A 17 7.68 6.03 4.28
CA ARG A 17 6.54 6.79 4.82
C ARG A 17 5.29 5.92 4.99
N ILE A 18 5.00 5.04 4.03
CA ILE A 18 3.87 4.10 4.11
C ILE A 18 4.08 3.10 5.23
N SER A 19 5.30 2.56 5.36
CA SER A 19 5.62 1.64 6.45
C SER A 19 5.39 2.29 7.82
N LYS A 20 5.92 3.51 8.03
CA LYS A 20 5.73 4.27 9.27
C LYS A 20 4.27 4.61 9.55
N PHE A 21 3.53 5.05 8.54
CA PHE A 21 2.10 5.32 8.68
C PHE A 21 1.35 4.08 9.17
N ILE A 22 1.61 2.92 8.58
CA ILE A 22 0.97 1.66 8.99
C ILE A 22 1.35 1.26 10.42
N THR A 23 2.61 1.41 10.83
CA THR A 23 3.07 0.95 12.15
C THR A 23 2.82 1.93 13.28
N GLU A 24 2.80 3.24 13.01
CA GLU A 24 2.78 4.30 14.03
C GLU A 24 1.44 5.06 14.08
N HIS A 25 0.69 5.11 12.99
CA HIS A 25 -0.53 5.93 12.83
C HIS A 25 -1.79 5.12 12.50
N SER A 26 -1.71 3.80 12.63
CA SER A 26 -2.80 2.88 12.32
C SER A 26 -3.13 1.99 13.50
N GLY A 27 -4.31 1.39 13.48
CA GLY A 27 -4.70 0.38 14.44
C GLY A 27 -5.49 -0.74 13.78
N VAL A 28 -5.65 -1.85 14.50
CA VAL A 28 -6.51 -2.97 14.09
C VAL A 28 -7.50 -3.30 15.19
N VAL A 29 -8.72 -3.65 14.80
CA VAL A 29 -9.79 -4.08 15.70
C VAL A 29 -10.28 -5.46 15.30
N TYR A 30 -10.56 -6.28 16.30
CA TYR A 30 -11.09 -7.62 16.10
C TYR A 30 -12.60 -7.60 15.84
N VAL A 31 -13.06 -8.31 14.83
CA VAL A 31 -14.48 -8.38 14.47
C VAL A 31 -15.15 -9.51 15.27
N LYS A 32 -15.83 -9.16 16.37
CA LYS A 32 -16.43 -10.12 17.34
C LYS A 32 -17.65 -10.91 16.82
N ASN A 33 -18.23 -10.56 15.67
CA ASN A 33 -19.49 -11.13 15.18
C ASN A 33 -19.37 -11.98 13.90
N SER A 34 -18.18 -12.44 13.53
CA SER A 34 -18.05 -13.45 12.45
C SER A 34 -18.39 -14.83 13.00
N GLY A 35 -19.67 -15.06 13.30
CA GLY A 35 -20.20 -16.40 13.51
C GLY A 35 -19.86 -17.26 12.29
N ASP A 36 -19.34 -18.45 12.53
CA ASP A 36 -19.08 -19.50 11.54
C ASP A 36 -17.95 -19.27 10.51
N ILE A 37 -16.78 -18.81 10.96
CA ILE A 37 -15.54 -19.09 10.22
C ILE A 37 -14.60 -19.86 11.12
N ALA A 38 -14.60 -21.18 10.92
CA ALA A 38 -13.65 -22.10 11.52
C ALA A 38 -12.21 -21.54 11.41
N GLU A 39 -11.53 -21.47 12.54
CA GLU A 39 -10.08 -21.22 12.71
C GLU A 39 -9.49 -19.86 12.30
N GLY A 40 -10.24 -18.91 11.74
CA GLY A 40 -9.70 -17.62 11.28
C GLY A 40 -10.07 -16.42 12.14
N ARG A 41 -9.12 -15.81 12.88
CA ARG A 41 -9.34 -14.47 13.47
C ARG A 41 -9.38 -13.42 12.37
N ILE A 42 -10.50 -12.71 12.24
CA ILE A 42 -10.67 -11.61 11.27
C ILE A 42 -10.41 -10.28 11.98
N PHE A 43 -9.51 -9.48 11.39
CA PHE A 43 -9.22 -8.12 11.82
C PHE A 43 -9.66 -7.13 10.75
N THR A 44 -10.07 -5.95 11.19
CA THR A 44 -10.26 -4.78 10.33
C THR A 44 -9.49 -3.60 10.90
N TRP A 45 -9.34 -2.54 10.13
CA TRP A 45 -8.65 -1.34 10.57
C TRP A 45 -9.45 -0.62 11.65
N ALA A 46 -8.74 -0.09 12.64
CA ALA A 46 -9.31 0.83 13.60
C ALA A 46 -9.70 2.14 12.90
N VAL A 47 -10.68 2.86 13.45
CA VAL A 47 -10.99 4.20 12.98
C VAL A 47 -9.78 5.10 13.19
N ILE A 48 -9.30 5.69 12.10
CA ILE A 48 -8.13 6.56 12.12
C ILE A 48 -8.46 7.89 12.82
N SER A 49 -7.49 8.44 13.56
CA SER A 49 -7.66 9.70 14.28
C SER A 49 -7.85 10.89 13.32
N SER A 50 -8.41 12.01 13.80
CA SER A 50 -8.58 13.21 12.97
C SER A 50 -7.26 13.73 12.40
N ASP A 51 -6.20 13.67 13.20
CA ASP A 51 -4.89 14.22 12.85
C ASP A 51 -4.20 13.31 11.82
N ASP A 52 -4.37 12.00 11.98
CA ASP A 52 -3.83 10.99 11.06
C ASP A 52 -4.58 10.94 9.72
N LYS A 53 -5.84 11.43 9.64
CA LYS A 53 -6.55 11.56 8.34
C LYS A 53 -5.84 12.52 7.40
N VAL A 54 -5.26 13.60 7.92
CA VAL A 54 -4.51 14.56 7.11
C VAL A 54 -3.26 13.89 6.54
N LEU A 55 -2.55 13.14 7.39
CA LEU A 55 -1.39 12.35 6.98
C LEU A 55 -1.76 11.30 5.92
N GLN A 56 -2.85 10.56 6.15
CA GLN A 56 -3.37 9.56 5.22
C GLN A 56 -3.71 10.18 3.85
N ALA A 57 -4.39 11.32 3.84
CA ALA A 57 -4.79 12.00 2.62
C ALA A 57 -3.57 12.45 1.80
N GLN A 58 -2.57 13.06 2.46
CA GLN A 58 -1.34 13.48 1.81
C GLN A 58 -0.55 12.28 1.26
N LEU A 59 -0.42 11.22 2.06
CA LEU A 59 0.29 10.01 1.67
C LEU A 59 -0.36 9.33 0.46
N ARG A 60 -1.70 9.28 0.43
CA ARG A 60 -2.47 8.78 -0.71
C ARG A 60 -2.24 9.62 -1.97
N LEU A 61 -2.29 10.95 -1.86
CA LEU A 61 -2.05 11.85 -2.99
C LEU A 61 -0.64 11.64 -3.58
N ASP A 62 0.37 11.61 -2.72
CA ASP A 62 1.77 11.42 -3.13
C ASP A 62 1.95 10.07 -3.85
N TYR A 63 1.37 9.00 -3.29
CA TYR A 63 1.43 7.67 -3.87
C TYR A 63 0.70 7.58 -5.21
N VAL A 64 -0.53 8.12 -5.32
CA VAL A 64 -1.29 8.13 -6.58
C VAL A 64 -0.50 8.86 -7.66
N THR A 65 0.07 10.02 -7.34
CA THR A 65 0.86 10.82 -8.29
C THR A 65 2.06 10.04 -8.82
N ILE A 66 2.83 9.40 -7.93
CA ILE A 66 4.03 8.65 -8.31
C ILE A 66 3.67 7.35 -9.07
N SER A 67 2.64 6.63 -8.63
CA SER A 67 2.18 5.41 -9.29
C SER A 67 1.59 5.68 -10.68
N GLU A 68 0.96 6.83 -10.90
CA GLU A 68 0.45 7.22 -12.22
C GLU A 68 1.59 7.49 -13.21
N LEU A 69 2.65 8.20 -12.78
CA LEU A 69 3.84 8.41 -13.59
C LEU A 69 4.53 7.07 -13.94
N ALA A 70 4.56 6.14 -13.00
CA ALA A 70 5.08 4.79 -13.22
C ALA A 70 4.23 4.01 -14.23
N ARG A 71 2.92 4.06 -14.10
CA ARG A 71 1.98 3.41 -15.01
C ARG A 71 2.11 3.94 -16.44
N GLN A 72 2.13 5.26 -16.62
CA GLN A 72 2.36 5.90 -17.92
C GLN A 72 3.69 5.47 -18.55
N ARG A 73 4.73 5.31 -17.74
CA ARG A 73 6.03 4.82 -18.22
C ARG A 73 5.93 3.38 -18.73
N LEU A 74 5.22 2.50 -18.02
CA LEU A 74 5.00 1.11 -18.43
C LEU A 74 4.22 1.03 -19.76
N GLU A 75 3.23 1.90 -19.94
CA GLU A 75 2.49 2.02 -21.20
C GLU A 75 3.38 2.46 -22.36
N GLN A 76 4.22 3.47 -22.16
CA GLN A 76 5.15 3.96 -23.19
C GLN A 76 6.11 2.88 -23.69
N ILE A 77 6.54 1.98 -22.81
CA ILE A 77 7.44 0.87 -23.17
C ILE A 77 6.67 -0.40 -23.58
N HIS A 78 5.34 -0.33 -23.67
CA HIS A 78 4.47 -1.47 -23.98
C HIS A 78 4.74 -2.68 -23.07
N SER A 79 4.94 -2.42 -21.77
CA SER A 79 5.25 -3.46 -20.80
C SER A 79 4.11 -4.47 -20.71
N ARG A 80 4.45 -5.76 -20.74
CA ARG A 80 3.50 -6.85 -20.49
C ARG A 80 3.00 -6.92 -19.03
N TYR A 81 3.63 -6.16 -18.13
CA TYR A 81 3.38 -6.22 -16.68
C TYR A 81 2.42 -5.13 -16.16
N ILE A 82 1.71 -4.42 -17.05
CA ILE A 82 0.77 -3.36 -16.64
C ILE A 82 -0.31 -3.90 -15.68
N ALA A 83 -0.87 -5.07 -15.97
CA ALA A 83 -1.89 -5.67 -15.11
C ALA A 83 -1.36 -6.05 -13.72
N ASP A 84 -0.14 -6.60 -13.65
CA ASP A 84 0.51 -6.91 -12.37
C ASP A 84 0.83 -5.65 -11.58
N PHE A 85 1.26 -4.59 -12.26
CA PHE A 85 1.50 -3.28 -11.67
C PHE A 85 0.20 -2.68 -11.11
N ASP A 86 -0.89 -2.68 -11.87
CA ASP A 86 -2.18 -2.13 -11.45
C ASP A 86 -2.76 -2.90 -10.25
N ARG A 87 -2.61 -4.23 -10.23
CA ARG A 87 -2.98 -5.05 -9.07
C ARG A 87 -2.15 -4.68 -7.84
N SER A 88 -0.82 -4.61 -7.99
CA SER A 88 0.08 -4.23 -6.90
C SER A 88 -0.24 -2.83 -6.36
N ARG A 89 -0.56 -1.90 -7.26
CA ARG A 89 -0.96 -0.53 -6.92
C ARG A 89 -2.20 -0.50 -6.05
N GLU A 90 -3.22 -1.27 -6.42
CA GLU A 90 -4.46 -1.34 -5.65
C GLU A 90 -4.26 -1.94 -4.26
N ILE A 91 -3.39 -2.95 -4.14
CA ILE A 91 -3.02 -3.53 -2.85
C ILE A 91 -2.43 -2.43 -1.95
N VAL A 92 -1.42 -1.70 -2.39
CA VAL A 92 -0.82 -0.59 -1.61
C VAL A 92 -1.86 0.47 -1.25
N LEU A 93 -2.71 0.86 -2.20
CA LEU A 93 -3.79 1.83 -1.93
C LEU A 93 -4.77 1.36 -0.87
N SER A 94 -5.08 0.06 -0.79
CA SER A 94 -5.96 -0.49 0.23
C SER A 94 -5.36 -0.39 1.64
N TYR A 95 -4.03 -0.58 1.75
CA TYR A 95 -3.31 -0.39 3.03
C TYR A 95 -3.23 1.08 3.44
N ILE A 96 -3.03 1.99 2.47
CA ILE A 96 -3.06 3.44 2.76
C ILE A 96 -4.47 3.87 3.18
N ARG A 97 -5.51 3.43 2.45
CA ARG A 97 -6.90 3.77 2.74
C ARG A 97 -7.45 3.11 4.00
N GLN A 98 -6.83 2.00 4.43
CA GLN A 98 -7.30 1.21 5.56
C GLN A 98 -8.76 0.75 5.38
N ASP A 99 -9.15 0.41 4.14
CA ASP A 99 -10.51 0.03 3.77
C ASP A 99 -10.66 -1.48 3.49
N SER A 100 -9.59 -2.25 3.68
CA SER A 100 -9.56 -3.70 3.47
C SER A 100 -9.74 -4.50 4.77
N MET A 101 -10.18 -5.76 4.62
CA MET A 101 -10.11 -6.73 5.70
C MET A 101 -8.70 -7.31 5.80
N LEU A 102 -8.19 -7.41 7.03
CA LEU A 102 -6.89 -8.00 7.32
C LEU A 102 -7.06 -9.50 7.62
N LEU A 103 -7.28 -10.27 6.57
CA LEU A 103 -7.36 -11.72 6.64
C LEU A 103 -5.94 -12.27 6.79
N LYS A 104 -5.67 -13.01 7.88
CA LYS A 104 -4.38 -13.67 8.19
C LYS A 104 -3.21 -12.74 8.52
N ILE A 105 -3.42 -11.42 8.56
CA ILE A 105 -2.39 -10.46 8.99
C ILE A 105 -2.55 -10.24 10.49
N LEU A 106 -1.56 -10.71 11.25
CA LEU A 106 -1.62 -10.76 12.71
C LEU A 106 -1.04 -9.51 13.38
N SER A 107 -0.45 -8.58 12.63
CA SER A 107 0.15 -7.36 13.18
C SER A 107 0.27 -6.23 12.13
N LEU A 108 0.48 -5.01 12.62
CA LEU A 108 0.72 -3.84 11.77
C LEU A 108 2.06 -3.94 11.03
N GLU A 109 3.07 -4.57 11.62
CA GLU A 109 4.35 -4.82 10.97
C GLU A 109 4.20 -5.76 9.78
N ALA A 110 3.37 -6.81 9.91
CA ALA A 110 3.06 -7.68 8.79
C ALA A 110 2.28 -6.94 7.68
N ALA A 111 1.34 -6.06 8.04
CA ALA A 111 0.64 -5.21 7.07
C ALA A 111 1.62 -4.25 6.34
N ALA A 112 2.52 -3.63 7.09
CA ALA A 112 3.55 -2.74 6.54
C ALA A 112 4.49 -3.48 5.59
N GLU A 113 4.90 -4.69 5.94
CA GLU A 113 5.79 -5.51 5.10
C GLU A 113 5.09 -5.95 3.79
N VAL A 114 3.78 -6.23 3.82
CA VAL A 114 3.01 -6.48 2.59
C VAL A 114 3.03 -5.25 1.68
N ALA A 115 2.65 -4.07 2.20
CA ALA A 115 2.65 -2.83 1.42
C ALA A 115 4.05 -2.52 0.84
N LYS A 116 5.09 -2.72 1.65
CA LYS A 116 6.49 -2.56 1.27
C LYS A 116 6.92 -3.49 0.14
N ASN A 117 6.54 -4.76 0.21
CA ASN A 117 6.87 -5.73 -0.84
C ASN A 117 6.17 -5.41 -2.16
N GLU A 118 4.93 -4.96 -2.11
CA GLU A 118 4.21 -4.49 -3.30
C GLU A 118 4.86 -3.24 -3.92
N MET A 119 5.32 -2.29 -3.09
CA MET A 119 6.07 -1.14 -3.59
C MET A 119 7.41 -1.52 -4.24
N ARG A 120 8.11 -2.51 -3.67
CA ARG A 120 9.34 -3.06 -4.25
C ARG A 120 9.07 -3.77 -5.58
N LEU A 121 7.96 -4.51 -5.68
CA LEU A 121 7.51 -5.11 -6.93
C LEU A 121 7.27 -4.02 -7.99
N GLN A 122 6.48 -2.99 -7.68
CA GLN A 122 6.24 -1.86 -8.60
C GLN A 122 7.54 -1.22 -9.08
N LYS A 123 8.48 -0.98 -8.16
CA LYS A 123 9.82 -0.45 -8.46
C LYS A 123 10.62 -1.38 -9.37
N PHE A 124 10.51 -2.69 -9.18
CA PHE A 124 11.16 -3.70 -10.01
C PHE A 124 10.57 -3.76 -11.43
N LEU A 125 9.25 -3.64 -11.57
CA LEU A 125 8.57 -3.67 -12.87
C LEU A 125 8.89 -2.46 -13.77
N LEU A 126 9.41 -1.37 -13.20
CA LEU A 126 9.86 -0.17 -13.93
C LEU A 126 11.22 -0.34 -14.65
N THR A 127 11.82 -1.52 -14.60
CA THR A 127 13.14 -1.83 -15.19
C THR A 127 12.97 -2.35 -16.60
#